data_AF-A0A1S8WZ91-F1
#
_entry.id   AF-A0A1S8WZ91-F1
#
_cell.length_a   1.000
_cell.length_b   1.000
_cell.length_c   1.000
_cell.angle_alpha   90.00
_cell.angle_beta   90.00
_cell.angle_gamma   90.00
#
_symmetry.space_group_name_H-M   'P 1'
#
loop_
_entity.id
_entity.type
_entity.pdbx_description
1 polymer ?
#
loop_
_entity_poly.entity_id
_entity_poly.type
_entity_poly.pdbx_seq_one_letter_code
_entity_poly.pdbx_strand_id
1 'polypeptide(L)' 'MVYPEKSFFHKGFPDQYPTLIPGEGDGTVHLRSLQLCRFWQGAKYITLEGAEHLRIVGDDRREVRAIQVVVFHKDNWTDW' A
#
# COMPACT_ATOMS: atom_id res chain seq x y z
N MET A 1 -10.41 -22.29 0.85
CA MET A 1 -10.37 -22.64 -0.59
C MET A 1 -9.18 -23.56 -0.77
N VAL A 2 -9.37 -24.74 -1.37
CA VAL A 2 -8.28 -25.72 -1.59
C VAL A 2 -8.09 -25.84 -3.09
N TYR A 3 -6.90 -25.50 -3.58
CA TYR A 3 -6.56 -25.60 -5.00
C TYR A 3 -5.99 -26.99 -5.28
N PRO A 4 -6.55 -27.74 -6.25
CA PRO A 4 -6.01 -29.05 -6.61
C PRO A 4 -4.60 -28.91 -7.20
N GLU A 5 -3.72 -29.86 -6.89
CA GLU A 5 -2.36 -29.87 -7.42
C GLU A 5 -2.31 -30.11 -8.94
N LYS A 6 -1.20 -29.72 -9.56
CA LYS A 6 -1.03 -29.77 -11.00
C LYS A 6 -0.90 -31.24 -11.36
N SER A 7 -1.72 -31.70 -12.29
CA SER A 7 -1.71 -33.08 -12.75
C SER A 7 -1.63 -33.16 -14.26
N PHE A 8 -1.65 -34.38 -14.80
CA PHE A 8 -1.78 -34.59 -16.23
C PHE A 8 -3.10 -34.02 -16.79
N PHE A 9 -4.17 -34.06 -16.00
CA PHE A 9 -5.51 -33.63 -16.43
C PHE A 9 -5.84 -32.16 -16.08
N HIS A 10 -5.05 -31.55 -15.18
CA HIS A 10 -5.33 -30.20 -14.66
C HIS A 10 -4.08 -29.34 -14.76
N LYS A 11 -4.19 -28.23 -15.49
CA LYS A 11 -3.15 -27.20 -15.51
C LYS A 11 -3.16 -26.45 -14.17
N GLY A 12 -1.98 -26.10 -13.69
CA GLY A 12 -1.87 -25.34 -12.44
C GLY A 12 -2.34 -23.89 -12.54
N PHE A 13 -2.27 -23.29 -13.72
CA PHE A 13 -2.80 -21.96 -13.96
C PHE A 13 -4.19 -22.03 -14.61
N PRO A 14 -5.17 -21.20 -14.21
CA PRO A 14 -5.09 -20.12 -13.21
C PRO A 14 -5.43 -20.56 -11.78
N ASP A 15 -5.81 -21.82 -11.58
CA ASP A 15 -6.48 -22.30 -10.38
C ASP A 15 -5.52 -22.87 -9.32
N GLN A 16 -4.35 -22.26 -9.14
CA GLN A 16 -3.41 -22.54 -8.06
C GLN A 16 -2.84 -21.26 -7.49
N TYR A 17 -2.34 -21.36 -6.24
CA TYR A 17 -1.53 -20.30 -5.67
C TYR A 17 -0.31 -20.04 -6.56
N PRO A 18 -0.07 -18.78 -6.96
CA PRO A 18 1.10 -18.44 -7.74
C PRO A 18 2.35 -18.52 -6.86
N THR A 19 3.50 -18.75 -7.48
CA THR A 19 4.78 -18.49 -6.85
C THR A 19 4.97 -16.98 -6.74
N LEU A 20 5.21 -16.48 -5.52
CA LEU A 20 5.45 -15.06 -5.29
C LEU A 20 6.94 -14.74 -5.43
N ILE A 21 7.26 -13.70 -6.18
CA ILE A 21 8.59 -13.08 -6.22
C ILE A 21 8.44 -11.73 -5.52
N PRO A 22 8.93 -11.57 -4.28
CA PRO A 22 8.78 -10.31 -3.55
C PRO A 22 9.64 -9.22 -4.19
N GLY A 23 9.19 -7.98 -4.02
CA GLY A 23 9.92 -6.77 -4.40
C GLY A 23 9.79 -5.70 -3.33
N GLU A 24 10.35 -4.52 -3.59
CA GLU A 24 10.31 -3.38 -2.66
C GLU A 24 8.93 -2.71 -2.66
N GLY A 25 8.47 -2.28 -1.48
CA GLY A 25 7.17 -1.64 -1.31
C GLY A 25 6.69 -1.62 0.14
N ASP A 26 5.40 -1.41 0.33
CA ASP A 26 4.74 -1.41 1.64
C ASP A 26 4.05 -2.76 1.97
N GLY A 27 4.44 -3.83 1.26
CA GLY A 27 3.83 -5.16 1.36
C GLY A 27 2.65 -5.40 0.42
N THR A 28 2.11 -4.36 -0.21
CA THR A 28 1.03 -4.48 -1.24
C THR A 28 1.36 -3.68 -2.50
N VAL A 29 1.74 -2.41 -2.34
CA VAL A 29 2.06 -1.47 -3.41
C VAL A 29 3.56 -1.42 -3.63
N HIS A 30 3.97 -1.61 -4.89
CA HIS A 30 5.38 -1.59 -5.27
C HIS A 30 6.00 -0.18 -5.14
N LEU A 31 7.26 -0.10 -4.72
CA LEU A 31 7.98 1.15 -4.47
C LEU A 31 7.98 2.11 -5.68
N ARG A 32 8.11 1.58 -6.90
CA ARG A 32 8.01 2.36 -8.15
C ARG A 32 6.70 3.17 -8.23
N SER A 33 5.58 2.61 -7.78
CA SER A 33 4.29 3.31 -7.75
C SER A 33 4.27 4.39 -6.66
N LEU A 34 4.75 4.05 -5.45
CA LEU A 34 4.81 4.98 -4.31
C LEU A 34 5.69 6.21 -4.57
N GLN A 35 6.67 6.12 -5.47
CA GLN A 35 7.60 7.21 -5.78
C GLN A 35 7.11 8.19 -6.85
N LEU A 36 5.97 7.95 -7.50
CA LEU A 36 5.51 8.78 -8.62
C LEU A 36 5.21 10.23 -8.22
N CYS A 37 4.79 10.47 -6.98
CA CYS A 37 4.50 11.82 -6.49
C CYS A 37 5.70 12.76 -6.54
N ARG A 38 6.94 12.24 -6.58
CA ARG A 38 8.17 13.03 -6.70
C ARG A 38 8.26 13.83 -8.01
N PHE A 39 7.51 13.41 -9.03
CA PHE A 39 7.47 14.08 -10.33
C PHE A 39 6.35 15.13 -10.42
N TRP A 40 5.50 15.26 -9.41
CA TRP A 40 4.41 16.24 -9.42
C TRP A 40 4.91 17.60 -8.93
N GLN A 41 4.61 18.65 -9.69
CA GLN A 41 5.05 19.99 -9.35
C GLN A 41 4.42 20.47 -8.03
N GLY A 42 5.25 20.89 -7.08
CA GLY A 42 4.81 21.38 -5.78
C GLY A 42 4.44 20.29 -4.76
N ALA A 43 4.51 19.01 -5.13
CA ALA A 43 4.24 17.92 -4.20
C ALA A 43 5.34 17.80 -3.14
N LYS A 44 4.93 17.75 -1.87
CA LYS A 44 5.80 17.35 -0.76
C LYS A 44 5.59 15.87 -0.51
N TYR A 45 6.68 15.14 -0.32
CA TYR A 45 6.64 13.73 -0.02
C TYR A 45 7.58 13.43 1.15
N ILE A 46 7.25 12.37 1.88
CA ILE A 46 8.09 11.81 2.94
C ILE A 46 8.19 10.31 2.70
N THR A 47 9.33 9.72 3.06
CA THR A 47 9.48 8.27 3.06
C THR A 47 9.22 7.76 4.48
N LEU A 48 8.38 6.74 4.61
CA LEU A 48 8.09 6.08 5.88
C LEU A 48 8.70 4.68 5.82
N GLU A 49 9.97 4.55 6.20
CA GLU A 49 10.68 3.28 6.13
C GLU A 49 9.99 2.20 6.97
N GLY A 50 9.75 1.02 6.39
CA GLY A 50 9.05 -0.08 7.06
C GLY A 50 7.56 0.15 7.33
N ALA A 51 6.94 1.20 6.75
CA ALA A 51 5.48 1.30 6.75
C ALA A 51 4.87 0.14 5.97
N GLU A 52 3.91 -0.55 6.58
CA GLU A 52 3.13 -1.60 5.93
C GLU A 52 1.75 -1.04 5.57
N HIS A 53 1.26 -1.44 4.39
CA HIS A 53 0.07 -0.89 3.73
C HIS A 53 -1.17 -0.84 4.64
N LEU A 54 -1.49 -1.93 5.34
CA LEU A 54 -2.67 -2.02 6.19
C LEU A 54 -2.49 -1.31 7.53
N ARG A 55 -1.25 -1.22 8.02
CA ARG A 55 -0.93 -0.63 9.33
C ARG A 55 -0.61 0.85 9.29
N ILE A 56 -0.39 1.44 8.11
CA ILE A 56 0.04 2.84 7.96
C ILE A 56 -0.91 3.85 8.60
N VAL A 57 -2.23 3.59 8.62
CA VAL A 57 -3.23 4.50 9.20
C VAL A 57 -3.14 4.53 10.73
N GLY A 58 -2.73 3.43 11.36
CA GLY A 58 -2.54 3.34 12.81
C GLY A 58 -1.10 3.60 13.26
N ASP A 59 -0.22 3.99 12.34
CA ASP A 59 1.19 4.13 12.61
C ASP A 59 1.45 5.34 13.52
N ASP A 60 2.18 5.10 14.61
CA ASP A 60 2.37 6.05 15.68
C ASP A 60 3.53 7.03 15.45
N ARG A 61 4.27 6.86 14.33
CA ARG A 61 5.34 7.78 13.92
C ARG A 61 4.82 9.21 13.78
N ARG A 62 5.65 10.16 14.19
CA ARG A 62 5.28 11.57 14.29
C ARG A 62 4.87 12.15 12.95
N GLU A 63 5.51 11.70 11.88
CA GLU A 63 5.25 12.09 10.50
C GLU A 63 3.85 11.66 10.03
N VAL A 64 3.39 10.47 10.41
CA VAL A 64 2.03 9.97 10.13
C VAL A 64 1.01 10.75 10.95
N ARG A 65 1.28 10.95 12.25
CA ARG A 65 0.41 11.77 13.11
C ARG A 65 0.28 13.20 12.60
N ALA A 66 1.36 13.80 12.09
CA ALA A 66 1.33 15.14 11.52
C ALA A 66 0.43 15.21 10.27
N ILE A 67 0.43 14.19 9.42
CA ILE A 67 -0.49 14.09 8.28
C ILE A 67 -1.94 13.92 8.76
N GLN A 68 -2.19 13.06 9.75
CA GLN A 68 -3.53 12.94 10.34
C GLN A 68 -4.02 14.29 10.88
N VAL A 69 -3.16 15.05 11.55
CA VAL A 69 -3.51 16.40 12.00
C VAL A 69 -3.82 17.34 10.82
N VAL A 70 -3.09 17.27 9.71
CA VAL A 70 -3.36 18.08 8.50
C VAL A 70 -4.66 17.64 7.79
N VAL A 71 -4.98 16.35 7.76
CA VAL A 71 -6.19 15.80 7.10
C VAL A 71 -7.43 16.01 7.96
N PHE A 72 -7.32 15.90 9.28
CA PHE A 72 -8.44 15.99 10.23
C PHE A 72 -8.61 17.36 10.88
N HIS A 73 -7.63 18.26 10.80
CA HIS A 73 -7.82 19.68 11.13
C HIS A 73 -8.24 20.45 9.87
N LYS A 74 -9.49 20.18 9.45
CA LYS A 74 -10.26 21.08 8.61
C LYS A 74 -11.49 21.48 9.42
N ASP A 75 -11.28 22.40 10.34
CA ASP A 75 -12.35 23.20 10.95
C ASP A 75 -13.06 23.97 9.82
N ASN A 76 -14.04 23.33 9.16
CA ASN A 76 -15.13 23.90 8.35
C ASN A 76 -15.76 22.82 7.43
N TRP A 77 -16.33 21.77 8.03
CA TRP A 77 -17.39 21.01 7.38
C TRP A 77 -18.74 21.44 7.99
N THR A 78 -19.14 22.69 7.73
CA THR A 78 -20.55 23.09 7.72
C THR A 78 -20.96 23.20 6.26
N ASP A 79 -21.71 22.22 5.77
CA ASP A 79 -22.90 22.39 4.92
C ASP A 79 -23.27 21.01 4.34
N TRP A 80 -24.28 20.40 4.97
CA TRP A 80 -25.23 19.51 4.31
C TRP A 80 -26.45 20.35 3.91
#